data_AF-A0A5A5TXE6-F1
#
_entry.id   AF-A0A5A5TXE6-F1
#
_cell.length_a   1.000
_cell.length_b   1.000
_cell.length_c   1.000
_cell.angle_alpha   90.00
_cell.angle_beta   90.00
_cell.angle_gamma   90.00
#
_symmetry.space_group_name_H-M   'P 1'
#
loop_
_entity.id
_entity.type
_entity.pdbx_description
1 polymer ?
#
loop_
_entity_poly.entity_id
_entity_poly.type
_entity_poly.pdbx_seq_one_letter_code
_entity_poly.pdbx_strand_id
1 'polypeptide(L)'
;MAISINSILINEKEFNLGNHKLTARYTPEVDNEFSDFLIEMGELEKKMADKKLDELNIADKKNKIREFTAEIRDLSSKYISALFDKSDADYIFEKAGGRIANLSRLARTFFDEGNDNVLQKEQGGTNRKQRRFNKGND
;
A
#
# COMPACT_ATOMS: atom_id res chain seq x y z
N MET A 1 -2.68 -12.43 34.16
CA MET A 1 -2.60 -12.14 32.71
C MET A 1 -1.79 -10.87 32.55
N ALA A 2 -0.57 -10.98 32.05
CA ALA A 2 0.26 -9.81 31.75
C ALA A 2 -0.13 -9.31 30.36
N ILE A 3 -0.70 -8.11 30.28
CA ILE A 3 -0.90 -7.42 29.01
C ILE A 3 0.49 -6.93 28.61
N SER A 4 1.07 -7.52 27.56
CA SER A 4 2.32 -7.03 26.99
C SER A 4 2.07 -5.62 26.44
N ILE A 5 2.79 -4.61 26.94
CA ILE A 5 2.63 -3.22 26.49
C ILE A 5 2.88 -3.12 24.97
N ASN A 6 3.68 -4.03 24.40
CA ASN A 6 3.93 -4.11 22.96
C ASN A 6 2.65 -4.39 22.15
N SER A 7 1.68 -5.15 22.67
CA SER A 7 0.43 -5.40 21.94
C SER A 7 -0.54 -4.21 21.96
N ILE A 8 -0.21 -3.14 22.69
CA ILE A 8 -0.94 -1.86 22.67
C ILE A 8 -0.33 -0.92 21.62
N LEU A 9 0.97 -1.06 21.33
CA LEU A 9 1.75 -0.16 20.47
C LEU A 9 2.04 -0.75 19.09
N ILE A 10 2.13 -2.06 18.96
CA ILE A 10 2.52 -2.77 17.74
C ILE A 10 1.39 -3.75 17.41
N ASN A 11 0.69 -3.49 16.30
CA ASN A 11 -0.24 -4.44 15.74
C ASN A 11 0.55 -5.40 14.84
N GLU A 12 0.62 -6.67 15.21
CA GLU A 12 1.22 -7.70 14.36
C GLU A 12 0.13 -8.45 13.60
N LYS A 13 0.37 -8.71 12.30
CA LYS A 13 -0.56 -9.46 11.45
C LYS A 13 0.18 -10.51 10.64
N GLU A 14 -0.31 -11.74 10.70
CA GLU A 14 0.22 -12.84 9.89
C GLU A 14 -0.42 -12.83 8.49
N PHE A 15 0.40 -12.97 7.46
CA PHE A 15 -0.01 -13.17 6.07
C PHE A 15 0.58 -14.47 5.55
N ASN A 16 -0.18 -15.22 4.76
CA ASN A 16 0.32 -16.40 4.07
C ASN A 16 0.59 -16.05 2.60
N LEU A 17 1.86 -16.15 2.18
CA LEU A 17 2.26 -16.02 0.78
C LEU A 17 2.79 -17.36 0.28
N GLY A 18 1.93 -18.12 -0.40
CA GLY A 18 2.23 -19.49 -0.77
C GLY A 18 2.37 -20.36 0.48
N ASN A 19 3.55 -20.98 0.66
CA ASN A 19 3.86 -21.81 1.82
C ASN A 19 4.65 -21.06 2.91
N HIS A 20 4.90 -19.76 2.73
CA HIS A 20 5.65 -18.95 3.68
C HIS A 20 4.70 -18.09 4.52
N LYS A 21 4.91 -18.10 5.83
CA LYS A 21 4.22 -17.22 6.77
C LYS A 21 5.02 -15.93 6.93
N LEU A 22 4.38 -14.81 6.67
CA LEU A 22 4.93 -13.47 6.80
C LEU A 22 4.31 -12.80 8.04
N THR A 23 5.11 -12.04 8.80
CA THR A 23 4.58 -11.25 9.92
C THR A 23 4.78 -9.77 9.65
N ALA A 24 3.68 -9.05 9.40
CA ALA A 24 3.69 -7.60 9.29
C ALA A 24 3.61 -6.96 10.67
N ARG A 25 4.44 -5.95 10.93
CA ARG A 25 4.39 -5.14 12.15
C ARG A 25 3.94 -3.72 11.79
N TYR A 26 2.76 -3.35 12.25
CA TYR A 26 2.22 -2.00 12.11
C TYR A 26 2.56 -1.23 13.39
N THR A 27 3.51 -0.31 13.27
CA THR A 27 3.93 0.59 14.35
C THR A 27 3.40 2.00 14.08
N PRO A 28 3.28 2.87 15.11
CA PRO A 28 2.84 4.25 14.91
C PRO A 28 3.78 5.06 14.00
N GLU A 29 5.06 4.67 13.95
CA GLU A 29 6.05 5.28 13.05
C GLU A 29 5.72 4.97 11.59
N VAL A 30 5.43 3.71 11.27
CA VAL A 30 4.99 3.30 9.93
C VAL A 30 3.65 3.94 9.55
N ASP A 31 2.69 3.97 10.48
CA ASP A 31 1.38 4.58 10.21
C ASP A 31 1.49 6.09 9.93
N ASN A 32 2.39 6.81 10.64
CA ASN A 32 2.63 8.23 10.38
C ASN A 32 3.35 8.45 9.06
N GLU A 33 4.44 7.71 8.80
CA GLU A 33 5.26 7.85 7.60
C GLU A 33 4.47 7.51 6.33
N PHE A 34 3.60 6.51 6.39
CA PHE A 34 2.82 6.03 5.25
C PHE A 34 1.34 6.40 5.31
N SER A 35 0.94 7.35 6.16
CA SER A 35 -0.46 7.82 6.29
C SER A 35 -1.06 8.25 4.95
N ASP A 36 -0.26 8.91 4.10
CA ASP A 36 -0.66 9.38 2.77
C ASP A 36 -0.35 8.39 1.64
N PHE A 37 0.11 7.16 1.95
CA PHE A 37 0.54 6.17 0.96
C PHE A 37 -0.48 5.92 -0.15
N LEU A 38 -1.77 5.73 0.19
CA LEU A 38 -2.81 5.53 -0.81
C LEU A 38 -3.12 6.79 -1.63
N ILE A 39 -2.92 7.97 -1.06
CA ILE A 39 -3.09 9.25 -1.76
C ILE A 39 -1.98 9.38 -2.79
N GLU A 40 -0.72 9.23 -2.37
CA GLU A 40 0.46 9.31 -3.24
C GLU A 40 0.39 8.26 -4.37
N MET A 41 0.10 7.00 -4.04
CA MET A 41 -0.11 5.95 -5.04
C MET A 41 -1.24 6.29 -6.03
N GLY A 42 -2.34 6.83 -5.53
CA GLY A 42 -3.47 7.25 -6.38
C GLY A 42 -3.13 8.42 -7.28
N GLU A 43 -2.30 9.36 -6.83
CA GLU A 43 -1.81 10.48 -7.64
C GLU A 43 -0.86 10.03 -8.75
N LEU A 44 0.06 9.11 -8.44
CA LEU A 44 0.97 8.54 -9.45
C LEU A 44 0.20 7.77 -10.53
N GLU A 45 -0.81 6.99 -10.15
CA GLU A 45 -1.69 6.32 -11.12
C GLU A 45 -2.48 7.31 -12.00
N LYS A 46 -2.98 8.40 -11.41
CA LYS A 46 -3.65 9.46 -12.19
C LYS A 46 -2.70 10.15 -13.16
N LYS A 47 -1.47 10.46 -12.72
CA LYS A 47 -0.44 11.07 -13.59
C LYS A 47 -0.11 10.16 -14.77
N MET A 48 -0.04 8.84 -14.58
CA MET A 48 0.16 7.88 -15.67
C MET A 48 -1.02 7.81 -16.67
N ALA A 49 -2.24 8.11 -16.22
CA ALA A 49 -3.44 8.14 -17.04
C ALA A 49 -3.82 9.54 -17.55
N ASP A 50 -2.99 10.55 -17.29
CA ASP A 50 -3.26 11.93 -17.68
C ASP A 50 -3.23 12.07 -19.20
N LYS A 51 -4.26 12.69 -19.77
CA LYS A 51 -4.37 12.99 -21.21
C LYS A 51 -3.23 13.88 -21.69
N LYS A 52 -2.63 14.69 -20.82
CA LYS A 52 -1.44 15.49 -21.17
C LYS A 52 -0.24 14.63 -21.57
N LEU A 53 -0.17 13.36 -21.13
CA LEU A 53 0.86 12.42 -21.61
C LEU A 53 0.62 11.99 -23.06
N ASP A 54 -0.62 12.06 -23.57
CA ASP A 54 -0.95 11.74 -24.96
C ASP A 54 -0.52 12.85 -25.93
N GLU A 55 -0.31 14.07 -25.42
CA GLU A 55 0.19 15.22 -26.18
C GLU A 55 1.72 15.20 -26.36
N LEU A 56 2.43 14.36 -25.59
CA LEU A 56 3.87 14.19 -25.68
C LEU A 56 4.27 13.29 -26.86
N ASN A 57 5.50 13.45 -27.35
CA ASN A 57 6.07 12.48 -28.27
C ASN A 57 6.25 11.10 -27.59
N ILE A 58 6.38 10.05 -28.40
CA ILE A 58 6.45 8.66 -27.90
C ILE A 58 7.63 8.44 -26.94
N ALA A 59 8.77 9.10 -27.16
CA ALA A 59 9.96 8.94 -26.33
C ALA A 59 9.76 9.55 -24.94
N ASP A 60 9.27 10.79 -24.88
CA ASP A 60 9.00 11.51 -23.64
C ASP A 60 7.87 10.87 -22.85
N LYS A 61 6.81 10.41 -23.54
CA LYS A 61 5.74 9.63 -22.91
C LYS A 61 6.28 8.35 -22.26
N LYS A 62 7.15 7.59 -22.95
CA LYS A 62 7.77 6.38 -22.39
C LYS A 62 8.66 6.70 -21.19
N ASN A 63 9.41 7.81 -21.22
CA ASN A 63 10.26 8.23 -20.11
C ASN A 63 9.43 8.61 -18.89
N LYS A 64 8.36 9.41 -19.07
CA LYS A 64 7.45 9.79 -17.98
C LYS A 64 6.72 8.60 -17.36
N ILE A 65 6.22 7.67 -18.18
CA ILE A 65 5.59 6.44 -17.67
C ILE A 65 6.60 5.62 -16.85
N ARG A 66 7.85 5.50 -17.32
CA ARG A 66 8.91 4.79 -16.57
C ARG A 66 9.24 5.48 -15.25
N GLU A 67 9.29 6.80 -15.21
CA GLU A 67 9.50 7.61 -14.00
C GLU A 67 8.41 7.33 -12.96
N PHE A 68 7.14 7.50 -13.33
CA PHE A 68 6.01 7.21 -12.42
C PHE A 68 5.97 5.74 -11.98
N THR A 69 6.29 4.83 -12.89
CA THR A 69 6.37 3.40 -12.59
C THR A 69 7.49 3.09 -11.58
N ALA A 70 8.63 3.78 -11.67
CA ALA A 70 9.73 3.66 -10.72
C ALA A 70 9.36 4.26 -9.35
N GLU A 71 8.67 5.39 -9.32
CA GLU A 71 8.18 6.02 -8.09
C GLU A 71 7.18 5.11 -7.35
N ILE A 72 6.22 4.52 -8.07
CA ILE A 72 5.28 3.54 -7.49
C ILE A 72 6.03 2.33 -6.91
N ARG A 73 7.03 1.84 -7.63
CA ARG A 73 7.86 0.73 -7.17
C ARG A 73 8.59 1.10 -5.87
N ASP A 74 9.25 2.25 -5.84
CA ASP A 74 10.01 2.70 -4.68
C ASP A 74 9.11 2.88 -3.46
N LEU A 75 7.97 3.56 -3.63
CA LEU A 75 6.99 3.73 -2.56
C LEU A 75 6.47 2.39 -2.02
N SER A 76 6.11 1.46 -2.93
CA SER A 76 5.64 0.12 -2.55
C SER A 76 6.72 -0.69 -1.84
N SER A 77 7.97 -0.61 -2.31
CA SER A 77 9.11 -1.31 -1.72
C SER A 77 9.42 -0.77 -0.33
N LYS A 78 9.47 0.55 -0.15
CA LYS A 78 9.69 1.20 1.15
C LYS A 78 8.63 0.78 2.16
N TYR A 79 7.36 0.79 1.76
CA TYR A 79 6.27 0.38 2.64
C TYR A 79 6.40 -1.09 3.07
N ILE A 80 6.68 -2.00 2.13
CA ILE A 80 6.89 -3.43 2.46
C ILE A 80 8.11 -3.61 3.38
N SER A 81 9.22 -2.93 3.11
CA SER A 81 10.41 -3.01 3.96
C SER A 81 10.21 -2.40 5.35
N ALA A 82 9.28 -1.46 5.51
CA ALA A 82 8.92 -0.89 6.81
C ALA A 82 8.02 -1.85 7.63
N LEU A 83 7.17 -2.62 6.96
CA LEU A 83 6.24 -3.56 7.62
C LEU A 83 6.86 -4.90 7.98
N PHE A 84 7.81 -5.39 7.20
CA PHE A 84 8.33 -6.76 7.31
C PHE A 84 9.82 -6.77 7.64
N ASP A 85 10.24 -7.77 8.42
CA ASP A 85 11.66 -8.05 8.60
C ASP A 85 12.31 -8.37 7.24
N LYS A 86 13.62 -8.09 7.12
CA LYS A 86 14.33 -8.14 5.82
C LYS A 86 14.12 -9.45 5.05
N SER A 87 14.13 -10.61 5.72
CA SER A 87 13.93 -11.91 5.07
C SER A 87 12.55 -12.05 4.42
N ASP A 88 11.52 -11.54 5.10
CA ASP A 88 10.13 -11.58 4.63
C ASP A 88 9.93 -10.59 3.50
N ALA A 89 10.50 -9.39 3.60
CA ALA A 89 10.50 -8.39 2.53
C ALA A 89 11.20 -8.92 1.27
N ASP A 90 12.39 -9.53 1.41
CA ASP A 90 13.14 -10.12 0.30
C ASP A 90 12.34 -11.25 -0.37
N TYR A 91 11.67 -12.10 0.41
CA TYR A 91 10.77 -13.14 -0.12
C TYR A 91 9.60 -12.55 -0.90
N ILE A 92 8.96 -11.50 -0.37
CA ILE A 92 7.89 -10.78 -1.07
C ILE A 92 8.39 -10.22 -2.40
N PHE A 93 9.58 -9.61 -2.43
CA PHE A 93 10.16 -9.04 -3.65
C PHE A 93 10.51 -10.12 -4.68
N GLU A 94 11.04 -11.26 -4.24
CA GLU A 94 11.29 -12.42 -5.11
C GLU A 94 9.98 -12.92 -5.74
N LYS A 95 8.92 -13.09 -4.95
CA LYS A 95 7.62 -13.57 -5.44
C LYS A 95 6.87 -12.56 -6.29
N ALA A 96 7.10 -11.27 -6.09
CA ALA A 96 6.59 -10.24 -7.00
C ALA A 96 7.20 -10.37 -8.41
N GLY A 97 8.36 -11.04 -8.55
CA GLY A 97 8.96 -11.40 -9.84
C GLY A 97 9.34 -10.18 -10.68
N GLY A 98 9.71 -9.07 -10.04
CA GLY A 98 10.00 -7.79 -10.69
C GLY A 98 8.79 -7.09 -11.33
N ARG A 99 7.57 -7.63 -11.17
CA ARG A 99 6.34 -7.02 -11.70
C ARG A 99 5.83 -5.95 -10.74
N ILE A 100 5.95 -4.70 -11.15
CA ILE A 100 5.54 -3.53 -10.35
C ILE A 100 4.04 -3.58 -10.02
N ALA A 101 3.21 -4.08 -10.94
CA ALA A 101 1.79 -4.29 -10.69
C ALA A 101 1.51 -5.30 -9.56
N ASN A 102 2.35 -6.32 -9.38
CA ASN A 102 2.20 -7.27 -8.28
C ASN A 102 2.67 -6.65 -6.96
N LEU A 103 3.81 -5.94 -7.00
CA LEU A 103 4.37 -5.28 -5.82
C LEU A 103 3.43 -4.22 -5.24
N SER A 104 2.91 -3.35 -6.11
CA SER A 104 1.93 -2.31 -5.73
C SER A 104 0.63 -2.90 -5.19
N ARG A 105 0.14 -4.01 -5.77
CA ARG A 105 -1.03 -4.73 -5.24
C ARG A 105 -0.77 -5.28 -3.85
N LEU A 106 0.37 -5.93 -3.63
CA LEU A 106 0.74 -6.47 -2.31
C LEU A 106 0.84 -5.34 -1.27
N ALA A 107 1.52 -4.24 -1.60
CA ALA A 107 1.63 -3.08 -0.73
C ALA A 107 0.25 -2.49 -0.37
N ARG A 108 -0.68 -2.36 -1.34
CA ARG A 108 -2.08 -1.97 -1.07
C ARG A 108 -2.80 -2.93 -0.14
N THR A 109 -2.69 -4.23 -0.40
CA THR A 109 -3.31 -5.25 0.46
C THR A 109 -2.80 -5.13 1.90
N PHE A 110 -1.48 -5.01 2.09
CA PHE A 110 -0.93 -4.85 3.44
C PHE A 110 -1.36 -3.52 4.09
N PHE A 111 -1.52 -2.45 3.33
CA PHE A 111 -2.00 -1.17 3.84
C PHE A 111 -3.47 -1.22 4.29
N ASP A 112 -4.34 -1.77 3.46
CA ASP A 112 -5.77 -1.90 3.78
C ASP A 112 -5.97 -2.79 5.02
N GLU A 113 -5.21 -3.88 5.12
CA GLU A 113 -5.28 -4.84 6.22
C GLU A 113 -4.72 -4.31 7.55
N GLY A 114 -3.81 -3.33 7.52
CA GLY A 114 -3.32 -2.61 8.70
C GLY A 114 -4.34 -1.58 9.20
N ASN A 115 -4.97 -0.85 8.28
CA ASN A 115 -5.91 0.22 8.60
C ASN A 115 -7.33 -0.27 8.98
N ASP A 116 -7.72 -1.48 8.56
CA ASP A 116 -9.04 -2.04 8.86
C ASP A 116 -9.27 -2.22 10.37
N ASN A 117 -8.22 -2.29 11.19
CA ASN A 117 -8.35 -2.42 12.64
C ASN A 117 -8.41 -1.09 13.42
N VAL A 118 -7.95 0.02 12.84
CA VAL A 118 -7.89 1.32 13.54
C VAL A 118 -9.12 2.18 13.21
N LEU A 119 -9.53 2.25 11.93
CA LEU A 119 -10.64 3.11 11.51
C LEU A 119 -12.05 2.51 11.69
N GLN A 120 -12.21 1.18 11.67
CA GLN A 120 -13.54 0.57 11.89
C GLN A 120 -13.97 0.58 13.36
N LYS A 121 -13.02 0.51 14.30
CA LYS A 121 -13.30 0.41 15.74
C LYS A 121 -13.39 1.75 16.46
N GLU A 122 -12.63 2.77 16.04
CA GLU A 122 -12.63 4.06 16.75
C GLU A 122 -13.71 5.05 16.25
N GLN A 123 -14.28 4.87 15.05
CA GLN A 123 -15.26 5.81 14.49
C GLN A 123 -16.62 5.21 14.13
N GLY A 124 -16.97 4.04 14.67
CA GLY A 124 -18.31 3.47 14.45
C GLY A 124 -18.58 3.25 12.96
N GLY A 125 -17.98 2.18 12.41
CA GLY A 125 -18.27 1.59 11.11
C GLY A 125 -19.24 2.36 10.20
N THR A 126 -18.72 3.34 9.47
CA THR A 126 -19.43 3.89 8.31
C THR A 126 -18.45 4.11 7.15
N ASN A 127 -18.32 3.04 6.35
CA ASN A 127 -18.68 3.12 4.95
C ASN A 127 -17.80 3.96 3.99
N ARG A 128 -16.52 3.56 3.83
CA ARG A 128 -15.77 3.90 2.60
C ARG A 128 -16.38 3.29 1.32
N LYS A 129 -17.02 2.10 1.42
CA LYS A 129 -17.76 1.51 0.30
C LYS A 129 -19.03 2.31 -0.06
N GLN A 130 -19.73 2.90 0.90
CA GLN A 130 -20.99 3.62 0.65
C GLN A 130 -20.76 5.05 0.10
N ARG A 131 -19.61 5.70 0.39
CA ARG A 131 -19.27 7.00 -0.22
C ARG A 131 -19.06 6.95 -1.74
N ARG A 132 -18.71 5.80 -2.32
CA ARG A 132 -18.62 5.64 -3.78
C ARG A 132 -19.95 5.32 -4.46
N PHE A 133 -20.96 4.87 -3.71
CA PHE A 133 -22.26 4.48 -4.26
C PHE A 133 -23.37 5.54 -4.13
N ASN A 134 -23.20 6.58 -3.29
CA ASN A 134 -24.22 7.63 -3.12
C ASN A 134 -24.06 8.87 -4.02
N LYS A 135 -23.26 8.79 -5.10
CA LYS A 135 -23.17 9.88 -6.09
C LYS A 135 -23.98 9.51 -7.33
N GLY A 136 -25.30 9.44 -7.16
CA GLY A 136 -26.21 9.09 -8.25
C GLY A 136 -27.60 8.74 -7.74
N ASN A 137 -28.27 9.71 -7.10
CA ASN A 137 -29.72 9.91 -7.11
C ASN A 137 -30.03 11.10 -6.18
N ASP A 138 -29.97 12.29 -6.76
CA ASP A 138 -30.84 13.43 -6.46
C ASP A 138 -30.95 14.25 -7.77
#